data_AF-A0A9W6UBS1-F1
#
_entry.id   AF-A0A9W6UBS1-F1
#
_cell.length_a   1.000
_cell.length_b   1.000
_cell.length_c   1.000
_cell.angle_alpha   90.00
_cell.angle_beta   90.00
_cell.angle_gamma   90.00
#
_symmetry.space_group_name_H-M   'P 1'
#
loop_
_entity.id
_entity.type
_entity.pdbx_description
1 polymer ?
#
loop_
_entity_poly.entity_id
_entity_poly.type
_entity_poly.pdbx_seq_one_letter_code
_entity_poly.pdbx_strand_id
1 'polypeptide(L)'
;MFFVIRGNVLLTSPNGLNPRECLTGDVFAEICPLFPELFAERTIARTFCDLYVLTKAKFDDVMNQYYSGSEPAVLDQMAETLERYNTQQRKTQKILGNGG
;
A
#
# COMPACT_ATOMS: atom_id res chain seq x y z
N MET A 1 -3.09 -6.09 -2.49
CA MET A 1 -1.63 -6.10 -2.65
C MET A 1 -1.27 -6.98 -3.83
N PHE A 2 -0.34 -6.52 -4.65
CA PHE A 2 0.10 -7.18 -5.88
C PHE A 2 1.61 -7.33 -5.88
N PHE A 3 2.09 -8.46 -6.39
CA PHE A 3 3.52 -8.76 -6.56
C PHE A 3 3.79 -8.87 -8.06
N VAL A 4 4.74 -8.09 -8.57
CA VAL A 4 5.09 -8.10 -9.99
C VAL A 4 6.06 -9.23 -10.26
N ILE A 5 5.58 -10.28 -10.92
CA ILE A 5 6.42 -11.44 -11.30
C ILE A 5 7.11 -11.19 -12.63
N ARG A 6 6.44 -10.45 -13.51
CA ARG A 6 6.99 -9.99 -14.79
C ARG A 6 6.30 -8.71 -15.22
N GLY A 7 7.05 -7.79 -15.82
CA GLY A 7 6.51 -6.62 -16.52
C GLY A 7 6.82 -5.29 -15.83
N ASN A 8 6.12 -4.24 -16.26
CA ASN A 8 6.21 -2.88 -15.71
C ASN A 8 4.80 -2.35 -15.47
N VAL A 9 4.51 -1.97 -14.23
CA VAL A 9 3.27 -1.32 -13.79
C VAL A 9 3.58 0.12 -13.41
N LEU A 10 2.84 1.06 -13.98
CA LEU A 10 2.87 2.46 -13.58
C LEU A 10 1.77 2.74 -12.56
N LEU A 11 2.15 3.27 -11.40
CA LEU A 11 1.26 3.85 -10.40
C LEU A 11 1.19 5.36 -10.63
N THR A 12 -0.03 5.88 -10.72
CA THR A 12 -0.28 7.32 -10.81
C THR A 12 -1.25 7.71 -9.71
N SER A 13 -0.91 8.76 -8.96
CA SER A 13 -1.85 9.36 -8.00
C SER A 13 -3.09 9.90 -8.73
N PRO A 14 -4.21 10.14 -8.01
CA PRO A 14 -5.41 10.75 -8.59
C PRO A 14 -5.17 12.09 -9.28
N ASN A 15 -4.21 12.88 -8.78
CA ASN A 15 -3.85 14.18 -9.36
C ASN A 15 -2.78 14.08 -10.46
N GLY A 16 -2.35 12.86 -10.82
CA GLY A 16 -1.37 12.58 -11.87
C GLY A 16 0.07 12.99 -11.52
N LEU A 17 0.31 13.48 -10.30
CA LEU A 17 1.64 13.90 -9.84
C LEU A 17 2.45 12.70 -9.33
N ASN A 18 3.77 12.76 -9.52
CA ASN A 18 4.73 11.77 -9.02
C ASN A 18 4.42 10.32 -9.43
N PRO A 19 4.34 10.02 -10.75
CA PRO A 19 4.19 8.64 -11.20
C PRO A 19 5.34 7.78 -10.69
N ARG A 20 5.03 6.56 -10.25
CA ARG A 20 5.99 5.57 -9.78
C ARG A 20 5.92 4.30 -10.62
N GLU A 21 7.05 3.83 -11.10
CA GLU A 21 7.14 2.53 -11.76
C GLU A 21 7.34 1.41 -10.73
N CYS A 22 6.71 0.27 -10.99
CA CYS A 22 6.88 -1.00 -10.30
C CYS A 22 7.31 -2.05 -11.32
N LEU A 23 8.50 -2.60 -11.13
CA LEU A 23 9.15 -3.57 -12.01
C LEU A 23 9.07 -4.98 -11.42
N THR A 24 9.57 -5.97 -12.14
CA THR A 24 9.72 -7.34 -11.64
C THR A 24 10.42 -7.37 -10.27
N GLY A 25 9.78 -8.02 -9.30
CA GLY A 25 10.23 -8.10 -7.91
C GLY A 25 9.59 -7.06 -6.99
N ASP A 26 8.99 -6.00 -7.55
CA ASP A 26 8.31 -4.98 -6.76
C ASP A 26 6.92 -5.43 -6.30
N VAL A 27 6.44 -4.71 -5.29
CA VAL A 27 5.12 -4.84 -4.71
C VAL A 27 4.42 -3.48 -4.74
N PHE A 28 3.11 -3.50 -4.93
CA PHE A 28 2.27 -2.31 -4.79
C PHE A 28 0.92 -2.62 -4.15
N ALA A 29 0.24 -1.56 -3.70
CA ALA A 29 -1.06 -1.64 -3.03
C ALA A 29 -1.03 -2.53 -1.77
N GLU A 30 0.08 -2.47 -1.04
CA GLU A 30 0.35 -3.13 0.24
C GLU A 30 -0.56 -2.64 1.36
N ILE A 31 -1.10 -1.42 1.22
CA ILE A 31 -2.07 -0.85 2.17
C ILE A 31 -3.47 -1.46 1.99
N CYS A 32 -3.83 -1.94 0.80
CA CYS A 32 -5.20 -2.38 0.50
C CYS A 32 -5.74 -3.53 1.38
N PRO A 33 -4.94 -4.53 1.81
CA PRO A 33 -5.45 -5.57 2.70
C PRO A 33 -5.90 -5.01 4.07
N LEU A 34 -5.23 -3.95 4.54
CA LEU A 34 -5.52 -3.26 5.80
C LEU A 34 -6.63 -2.22 5.63
N PHE A 35 -6.46 -1.31 4.67
CA PHE A 35 -7.31 -0.14 4.45
C PHE A 35 -7.61 0.03 2.94
N PRO A 36 -8.51 -0.77 2.37
CA PRO A 36 -8.81 -0.74 0.94
C PRO A 36 -9.31 0.63 0.47
N GLU A 37 -9.99 1.39 1.32
CA GLU A 37 -10.50 2.73 1.06
C GLU A 37 -9.41 3.80 0.89
N LEU A 38 -8.20 3.55 1.39
CA LEU A 38 -7.09 4.52 1.32
C LEU A 38 -6.29 4.41 0.01
N PHE A 39 -6.51 3.36 -0.78
CA PHE A 39 -5.79 3.18 -2.04
C PHE A 39 -6.46 3.93 -3.18
N ALA A 40 -5.95 5.13 -3.47
CA ALA A 40 -6.49 6.00 -4.50
C ALA A 40 -5.68 5.97 -5.82
N GLU A 41 -4.55 5.27 -5.86
CA GLU A 41 -3.67 5.27 -7.02
C GLU A 41 -4.27 4.47 -8.18
N ARG A 42 -4.20 5.05 -9.39
CA ARG A 42 -4.50 4.33 -10.64
C ARG A 42 -3.28 3.52 -11.05
N THR A 43 -3.51 2.26 -11.39
CA THR A 43 -2.49 1.32 -11.86
C THR A 43 -2.65 1.08 -13.36
N ILE A 44 -1.55 1.12 -14.12
CA ILE A 44 -1.54 0.91 -15.57
C ILE A 44 -0.42 -0.07 -15.92
N ALA A 45 -0.75 -1.17 -16.58
CA ALA A 45 0.25 -2.06 -17.16
C ALA A 45 0.90 -1.38 -18.39
N ARG A 46 2.20 -1.07 -18.30
CA ARG A 46 2.98 -0.49 -19.41
C ARG A 46 3.48 -1.56 -20.38
N THR A 47 3.60 -2.80 -19.91
CA THR A 47 3.95 -3.98 -20.69
C THR A 47 3.00 -5.14 -20.36
N PHE A 48 3.23 -6.32 -20.94
CA PHE A 48 2.54 -7.54 -20.50
C PHE A 48 3.00 -7.90 -19.09
N CYS A 49 2.10 -7.80 -18.13
CA CYS A 49 2.38 -8.02 -16.71
C CYS A 49 1.78 -9.34 -16.20
N ASP A 50 2.59 -10.10 -15.47
CA ASP A 50 2.13 -11.25 -14.68
C ASP A 50 2.25 -10.87 -13.21
N LEU A 51 1.14 -10.96 -12.47
CA LEU A 51 1.05 -10.53 -11.09
C LEU A 51 0.53 -11.67 -10.20
N TYR A 52 1.09 -11.80 -9.00
CA TYR A 52 0.39 -12.49 -7.91
C TYR A 52 -0.44 -11.49 -7.10
N VAL A 53 -1.60 -11.95 -6.64
CA VAL A 53 -2.56 -11.13 -5.90
C VAL A 53 -2.75 -11.73 -4.52
N LEU A 54 -2.44 -10.94 -3.49
CA LEU A 54 -2.92 -11.22 -2.13
C LEU A 54 -4.23 -10.47 -1.94
N THR A 55 -5.33 -11.22 -1.91
CA THR A 55 -6.67 -10.69 -1.68
C THR A 55 -6.86 -10.37 -0.20
N LYS A 56 -7.74 -9.41 0.11
CA LYS A 56 -8.11 -9.08 1.49
C LYS A 56 -8.63 -10.31 2.24
N ALA A 57 -9.52 -11.09 1.63
CA ALA A 57 -10.04 -12.31 2.25
C ALA A 57 -8.92 -13.28 2.67
N LYS A 58 -7.93 -13.50 1.80
CA LYS A 58 -6.81 -14.41 2.12
C LYS A 58 -5.89 -13.84 3.20
N PHE A 59 -5.70 -12.52 3.21
CA PHE A 59 -4.98 -11.83 4.27
C PHE A 59 -5.71 -11.98 5.61
N ASP A 60 -7.01 -11.70 5.64
CA ASP A 60 -7.85 -11.80 6.84
C ASP A 60 -7.85 -13.24 7.40
N ASP A 61 -7.92 -14.27 6.54
CA ASP A 61 -7.78 -15.68 6.95
C ASP A 61 -6.47 -15.94 7.71
N VAL A 62 -5.34 -15.42 7.20
CA VAL A 62 -4.02 -15.59 7.81
C VAL A 62 -3.92 -14.81 9.12
N MET A 63 -4.47 -13.60 9.17
CA MET A 63 -4.51 -12.80 10.40
C MET A 63 -5.30 -13.53 11.49
N ASN A 64 -6.48 -14.08 11.16
CA ASN A 64 -7.30 -14.85 12.08
C ASN A 64 -6.55 -16.08 12.61
N GLN A 65 -5.87 -16.82 11.73
CA GLN A 65 -5.10 -18.01 12.12
C GLN A 65 -3.91 -17.66 13.02
N TYR A 66 -3.18 -16.59 12.71
CA TYR A 66 -1.95 -16.25 13.40
C TYR A 66 -2.20 -15.55 14.74
N TYR A 67 -3.16 -14.61 14.77
CA TYR A 67 -3.45 -13.80 15.95
C TYR A 67 -4.57 -14.37 16.83
N SER A 68 -5.25 -15.44 16.40
CA SER A 68 -6.13 -16.28 17.24
C SER A 68 -7.12 -15.49 18.12
N GLY A 69 -7.80 -14.49 17.55
CA GLY A 69 -8.78 -13.65 18.25
C GLY A 69 -8.26 -12.28 18.71
N SER A 70 -6.95 -12.03 18.59
CA SER A 70 -6.33 -10.72 18.85
C SER A 70 -6.17 -9.86 17.60
N GLU A 71 -6.63 -10.33 16.43
CA GLU A 71 -6.52 -9.62 15.16
C GLU A 71 -7.08 -8.19 15.19
N PRO A 72 -8.20 -7.86 15.87
CA PRO A 72 -8.74 -6.51 15.83
C PRO A 72 -7.78 -5.52 16.52
N ALA A 73 -7.25 -5.90 17.69
CA ALA A 73 -6.31 -5.08 18.44
C ALA A 73 -4.99 -4.85 17.67
N VAL A 74 -4.53 -5.87 16.94
CA VAL A 74 -3.33 -5.79 16.11
C VAL A 74 -3.56 -4.86 14.91
N LEU A 75 -4.71 -4.97 14.26
CA LEU A 75 -5.08 -4.10 13.14
C LEU A 75 -5.22 -2.64 13.59
N ASP A 76 -5.83 -2.39 14.76
CA ASP A 76 -5.93 -1.06 15.36
C ASP A 76 -4.54 -0.47 15.63
N GLN A 77 -3.63 -1.27 16.20
CA GLN A 77 -2.26 -0.85 16.45
C GLN A 77 -1.51 -0.51 15.15
N MET A 78 -1.73 -1.28 14.08
CA MET A 78 -1.16 -0.99 12.76
C MET A 78 -1.70 0.33 12.20
N ALA A 79 -3.00 0.59 12.34
CA ALA A 79 -3.64 1.84 11.93
C ALA A 79 -3.05 3.06 12.65
N GLU A 80 -2.95 3.00 13.97
CA GLU A 80 -2.35 4.08 14.77
C GLU A 80 -0.89 4.34 14.41
N THR A 81 -0.13 3.26 14.16
CA THR A 81 1.27 3.35 13.78
C THR A 81 1.42 4.09 12.45
N LEU A 82 0.56 3.77 11.47
CA LEU A 82 0.53 4.42 10.17
C LEU A 82 0.14 5.91 10.30
N GLU A 83 -0.86 6.24 11.12
CA GLU A 83 -1.26 7.62 11.35
C GLU A 83 -0.14 8.46 11.99
N ARG A 84 0.56 7.89 12.98
CA ARG A 84 1.73 8.52 13.61
C ARG A 84 2.83 8.77 12.58
N TYR A 85 3.15 7.77 11.76
CA TYR A 85 4.15 7.90 10.69
C TYR A 85 3.79 9.00 9.69
N ASN A 86 2.56 9.01 9.19
CA ASN A 86 2.07 10.03 8.27
C ASN A 86 2.10 11.44 8.89
N THR A 87 1.76 11.55 10.17
CA THR A 87 1.84 12.81 10.91
C THR A 87 3.28 13.31 11.03
N GLN A 88 4.22 12.41 11.32
CA GLN A 88 5.65 12.76 11.37
C GLN A 88 6.18 13.18 10.01
N GLN A 89 5.85 12.46 8.94
CA GLN A 89 6.21 12.81 7.56
C GLN A 89 5.74 14.24 7.20
N ARG A 90 4.47 14.57 7.49
CA ARG A 90 3.93 15.93 7.24
C ARG A 90 4.66 17.00 8.05
N LYS A 91 4.99 16.73 9.32
CA LYS A 91 5.76 17.67 10.16
C LYS A 91 7.16 17.90 9.59
N THR A 92 7.85 16.82 9.21
CA THR A 92 9.18 16.88 8.61
C THR A 92 9.19 17.63 7.28
N GLN A 93 8.22 17.38 6.39
CA GLN A 93 8.07 18.12 5.13
C GLN A 93 7.87 19.63 5.35
N LYS A 94 7.08 20.02 6.37
CA LYS A 94 6.90 21.43 6.75
C LYS A 94 8.20 22.07 7.25
N ILE A 95 9.00 21.35 8.04
CA ILE A 95 10.28 21.85 8.59
C ILE A 95 11.32 22.00 7.47
N LEU A 96 11.35 21.07 6.51
CA LEU A 96 12.31 21.07 5.40
C LEU A 96 11.98 22.08 4.29
N GLY A 97 10.89 22.85 4.40
CA GLY A 97 10.55 23.90 3.44
C GLY A 97 10.01 23.39 2.09
N ASN A 98 9.74 22.09 1.94
CA ASN A 98 9.20 21.49 0.72
C ASN A 98 7.66 21.61 0.60
N GLY A 99 7.05 22.52 1.35
CA GLY A 99 5.60 22.82 1.28
C GLY A 99 5.31 23.87 0.23
N GLY A 100 5.36 23.49 -1.05
CA GLY A 100 4.86 24.26 -2.19
C GLY A 100 3.95 23.39 -3.03
#